data_AF-A0A098TFF3-F1
#
_entry.id   AF-A0A098TFF3-F1
#
_cell.length_a   1.000
_cell.length_b   1.000
_cell.length_c   1.000
_cell.angle_alpha   90.00
_cell.angle_beta   90.00
_cell.angle_gamma   90.00
#
_symmetry.space_group_name_H-M   'P 1'
#
loop_
_entity.id
_entity.type
_entity.pdbx_description
1 polymer ?
#
loop_
_entity_poly.entity_id
_entity_poly.type
_entity_poly.pdbx_seq_one_letter_code
_entity_poly.pdbx_strand_id
1 'polypeptide(L)'
;MAWGAKVPDAFKRKTIALCRRLEMEPDHLMAIMAFETGRSFDPAVTNRAGSGATGLIQFMPATAKALGTTTARLATMSALEQLDYVEKYLAPYAGRMGDLDSAYMAVLYPRAVGREPGHVLFRKGSVAYKLNRGLDANGDGRVTKAEAAARVRALLAEGLRPGLIG
;
A
#
# COMPACT_ATOMS: atom_id res chain seq x y z
N MET A 1 -8.97 14.68 3.06
CA MET A 1 -8.33 13.39 2.80
C MET A 1 -6.84 13.50 3.09
N ALA A 2 -6.25 12.51 3.77
CA ALA A 2 -4.82 12.43 3.99
C ALA A 2 -4.07 12.51 2.65
N TRP A 3 -3.04 13.35 2.57
CA TRP A 3 -2.27 13.61 1.34
C TRP A 3 -3.07 14.18 0.17
N GLY A 4 -4.32 14.61 0.38
CA GLY A 4 -5.18 15.14 -0.68
C GLY A 4 -4.61 16.37 -1.39
N ALA A 5 -3.75 17.17 -0.73
CA ALA A 5 -3.08 18.31 -1.35
C ALA A 5 -2.01 17.90 -2.39
N LYS A 6 -1.58 16.63 -2.41
CA LYS A 6 -0.55 16.13 -3.34
C LYS A 6 -1.12 15.59 -4.64
N VAL A 7 -2.44 15.45 -4.75
CA VAL A 7 -3.10 14.77 -5.87
C VAL A 7 -4.22 15.62 -6.46
N PRO A 8 -4.52 15.51 -7.77
CA PRO A 8 -5.62 16.23 -8.39
C PRO A 8 -7.00 15.80 -7.83
N ASP A 9 -8.01 16.67 -7.94
CA ASP A 9 -9.36 16.36 -7.46
C ASP A 9 -9.98 15.12 -8.11
N ALA A 10 -9.69 14.88 -9.39
CA ALA A 10 -10.14 13.66 -10.08
C ALA A 10 -9.61 12.39 -9.41
N PHE A 11 -8.36 12.41 -8.94
CA PHE A 11 -7.75 11.29 -8.20
C PHE A 11 -8.48 11.09 -6.87
N LYS A 12 -8.67 12.15 -6.07
CA LYS A 12 -9.40 12.10 -4.80
C LYS A 12 -10.80 11.53 -4.95
N ARG A 13 -11.57 12.02 -5.93
CA ARG A 13 -12.93 11.53 -6.21
C ARG A 13 -12.94 10.04 -6.57
N LYS A 14 -11.99 9.60 -7.41
CA LYS A 14 -11.89 8.19 -7.80
C LYS A 14 -11.49 7.30 -6.62
N THR A 15 -10.53 7.74 -5.80
CA THR A 15 -10.15 7.06 -4.55
C THR A 15 -11.34 6.91 -3.60
N ILE A 16 -12.13 7.95 -3.36
CA ILE A 16 -13.34 7.85 -2.53
C ILE A 16 -14.33 6.84 -3.10
N ALA A 17 -14.56 6.88 -4.42
CA ALA A 17 -15.52 6.01 -5.07
C ALA A 17 -15.12 4.53 -5.00
N LEU A 18 -13.84 4.22 -5.25
CA LEU A 18 -13.35 2.83 -5.16
C LEU A 18 -13.28 2.34 -3.70
N CYS A 19 -12.86 3.18 -2.76
CA CYS A 19 -12.83 2.82 -1.33
C CYS A 19 -14.23 2.51 -0.79
N ARG A 20 -15.27 3.23 -1.27
CA ARG A 20 -16.67 2.90 -0.95
C ARG A 20 -17.06 1.50 -1.44
N ARG A 21 -16.66 1.11 -2.65
CA ARG A 21 -16.95 -0.23 -3.20
C ARG A 21 -16.16 -1.34 -2.49
N LEU A 22 -14.98 -1.01 -1.98
CA LEU A 22 -14.10 -1.92 -1.25
C LEU A 22 -14.38 -1.99 0.26
N GLU A 23 -15.29 -1.15 0.77
CA GLU A 23 -15.56 -1.01 2.21
C GLU A 23 -14.27 -0.74 3.02
N MET A 24 -13.45 0.20 2.53
CA MET A 24 -12.23 0.65 3.20
C MET A 24 -12.19 2.16 3.37
N GLU A 25 -11.36 2.66 4.28
CA GLU A 25 -11.16 4.09 4.48
C GLU A 25 -10.25 4.69 3.38
N PRO A 26 -10.69 5.71 2.62
CA PRO A 26 -9.85 6.46 1.67
C PRO A 26 -8.49 6.95 2.20
N ASP A 27 -8.43 7.54 3.39
CA ASP A 27 -7.21 8.03 4.04
C ASP A 27 -6.23 6.90 4.33
N HIS A 28 -6.71 5.68 4.63
CA HIS A 28 -5.86 4.51 4.75
C HIS A 28 -5.21 4.16 3.40
N LEU A 29 -5.99 4.15 2.32
CA LEU A 29 -5.45 3.89 0.98
C LEU A 29 -4.42 4.96 0.57
N MET A 30 -4.70 6.22 0.87
CA MET A 30 -3.77 7.32 0.60
C MET A 30 -2.47 7.19 1.39
N ALA A 31 -2.53 6.80 2.67
CA ALA A 31 -1.34 6.56 3.47
C ALA A 31 -0.50 5.38 2.95
N ILE A 32 -1.15 4.31 2.49
CA ILE A 32 -0.49 3.17 1.85
C ILE A 32 0.20 3.62 0.56
N MET A 33 -0.48 4.37 -0.31
CA MET A 33 0.14 4.88 -1.54
C MET A 33 1.30 5.83 -1.27
N ALA A 34 1.18 6.69 -0.25
CA ALA A 34 2.28 7.55 0.19
C ALA A 34 3.48 6.73 0.68
N PHE A 35 3.25 5.61 1.38
CA PHE A 35 4.32 4.72 1.81
C PHE A 35 5.02 4.07 0.61
N GLU A 36 4.24 3.45 -0.27
CA GLU A 36 4.71 2.65 -1.39
C GLU A 36 5.40 3.47 -2.48
N THR A 37 5.03 4.75 -2.64
CA THR A 37 5.63 5.67 -3.61
C THR A 37 6.68 6.61 -3.01
N GLY A 38 6.90 6.59 -1.70
CA GLY A 38 7.76 7.57 -1.04
C GLY A 38 7.20 8.99 -1.09
N ARG A 39 5.88 9.14 -0.92
CA ARG A 39 5.09 10.39 -0.89
C ARG A 39 4.89 11.09 -2.25
N SER A 40 5.31 10.49 -3.35
CA SER A 40 5.19 11.12 -4.68
C SER A 40 3.85 10.88 -5.36
N PHE A 41 3.15 9.78 -5.04
CA PHE A 41 1.98 9.30 -5.80
C PHE A 41 2.27 9.06 -7.29
N ASP A 42 3.55 8.87 -7.63
CA ASP A 42 3.99 8.61 -8.99
C ASP A 42 3.77 7.12 -9.35
N PRO A 43 2.95 6.82 -10.39
CA PRO A 43 2.64 5.46 -10.82
C PRO A 43 3.84 4.72 -11.46
N ALA A 44 4.94 5.41 -11.75
CA ALA A 44 6.15 4.84 -12.32
C ALA A 44 7.21 4.46 -11.27
N VAL A 45 6.97 4.73 -9.98
CA VAL A 45 7.94 4.40 -8.93
C VAL A 45 8.20 2.90 -8.92
N THR A 46 9.48 2.53 -9.02
CA THR A 46 9.94 1.14 -8.93
C THR A 46 10.70 0.89 -7.63
N ASN A 47 10.58 -0.33 -7.11
CA ASN A 47 11.29 -0.72 -5.90
C ASN A 47 12.81 -0.78 -6.14
N ARG A 48 13.58 -0.06 -5.32
CA ARG A 48 15.05 0.03 -5.40
C ARG A 48 15.80 -1.27 -5.05
N ALA A 49 15.13 -2.22 -4.39
CA ALA A 49 15.70 -3.52 -4.03
C ALA A 49 15.68 -4.54 -5.19
N GLY A 50 15.20 -4.15 -6.38
CA GLY A 50 15.24 -5.00 -7.58
C GLY A 50 14.12 -6.04 -7.66
N SER A 51 13.06 -5.93 -6.87
CA SER A 51 11.91 -6.84 -6.92
C SER A 51 11.06 -6.69 -8.19
N GLY A 52 11.26 -5.60 -8.94
CA GLY A 52 10.43 -5.22 -10.09
C GLY A 52 9.04 -4.71 -9.71
N ALA A 53 8.76 -4.51 -8.41
CA ALA A 53 7.51 -3.93 -7.95
C ALA A 53 7.36 -2.48 -8.45
N THR A 54 6.15 -2.09 -8.85
CA THR A 54 5.92 -0.80 -9.54
C THR A 54 4.58 -0.15 -9.18
N GLY A 55 4.58 1.17 -9.07
CA GLY A 55 3.38 2.01 -8.98
C GLY A 55 2.83 2.25 -7.59
N LEU A 56 1.59 2.77 -7.55
CA LEU A 56 0.91 3.34 -6.39
C LEU A 56 0.85 2.39 -5.18
N ILE A 57 0.81 1.08 -5.41
CA ILE A 57 0.85 0.06 -4.35
C ILE A 57 1.97 -0.98 -4.57
N GLN A 58 2.97 -0.65 -5.38
CA GLN A 58 4.10 -1.53 -5.71
C GLN A 58 3.66 -2.92 -6.22
N PHE A 59 2.91 -2.97 -7.32
CA PHE A 59 2.48 -4.23 -7.95
C PHE A 59 3.68 -5.10 -8.33
N MET A 60 3.74 -6.31 -7.79
CA MET A 60 4.73 -7.31 -8.20
C MET A 60 4.51 -7.76 -9.66
N PRO A 61 5.56 -8.16 -10.42
CA PRO A 61 5.42 -8.59 -11.81
C PRO A 61 4.39 -9.69 -12.04
N ALA A 62 4.34 -10.70 -11.17
CA ALA A 62 3.36 -11.78 -11.25
C ALA A 62 1.92 -11.28 -11.01
N THR A 63 1.74 -10.35 -10.07
CA THR A 63 0.45 -9.70 -9.80
C THR A 63 -0.02 -8.88 -11.00
N ALA A 64 0.86 -8.06 -11.58
CA ALA A 64 0.54 -7.28 -12.76
C ALA A 64 0.09 -8.18 -13.94
N LYS A 65 0.79 -9.31 -14.14
CA LYS A 65 0.40 -10.32 -15.14
C LYS A 65 -0.98 -10.92 -14.85
N ALA A 66 -1.27 -11.28 -13.60
CA ALA A 66 -2.57 -11.81 -13.20
C ALA A 66 -3.72 -10.81 -13.41
N LEU A 67 -3.42 -9.51 -13.35
CA LEU A 67 -4.36 -8.41 -13.63
C LEU A 67 -4.47 -8.08 -15.14
N GLY A 68 -3.82 -8.85 -16.02
CA GLY A 68 -3.87 -8.65 -17.47
C GLY A 68 -2.99 -7.51 -17.99
N THR A 69 -1.95 -7.12 -17.23
CA THR A 69 -1.01 -6.06 -17.61
C THR A 69 0.44 -6.47 -17.31
N THR A 70 1.37 -5.51 -17.33
CA THR A 70 2.76 -5.69 -16.90
C THR A 70 3.20 -4.51 -16.04
N THR A 71 4.25 -4.65 -15.25
CA THR A 71 4.83 -3.53 -14.48
C THR A 71 5.33 -2.42 -15.39
N ALA A 72 5.88 -2.77 -16.57
CA ALA A 72 6.25 -1.79 -17.59
C ALA A 72 5.04 -0.97 -18.08
N ARG A 73 3.89 -1.61 -18.34
CA ARG A 73 2.65 -0.89 -18.73
C ARG A 73 2.06 -0.10 -17.57
N LEU A 74 2.15 -0.61 -16.33
CA LEU A 74 1.71 0.12 -15.15
C LEU A 74 2.52 1.41 -14.97
N ALA A 75 3.83 1.38 -15.23
CA ALA A 75 4.70 2.56 -15.13
C ALA A 75 4.37 3.65 -16.15
N THR A 76 3.74 3.31 -17.28
CA THR A 76 3.35 4.28 -18.31
C THR A 76 1.95 4.87 -18.11
N MET A 77 1.18 4.36 -17.14
CA MET A 77 -0.16 4.86 -16.85
C MET A 77 -0.10 6.18 -16.09
N SER A 78 -1.14 7.01 -16.25
CA SER A 78 -1.43 8.04 -15.27
C SER A 78 -1.80 7.42 -13.92
N ALA A 79 -1.61 8.18 -12.84
CA ALA A 79 -2.03 7.74 -11.51
C ALA A 79 -3.54 7.42 -11.47
N LEU A 80 -4.35 8.17 -12.22
CA LEU A 80 -5.80 7.98 -12.30
C LEU A 80 -6.19 6.65 -12.99
N GLU A 81 -5.51 6.26 -14.06
CA GLU A 81 -5.71 4.95 -14.71
C GLU A 81 -5.23 3.81 -13.81
N GLN A 82 -4.11 4.00 -13.12
CA GLN A 82 -3.56 2.97 -12.26
C GLN A 82 -4.47 2.66 -11.05
N LEU A 83 -5.32 3.60 -10.62
CA LEU A 83 -6.37 3.35 -9.61
C LEU A 83 -7.35 2.23 -10.01
N ASP A 84 -7.60 2.00 -11.31
CA ASP A 84 -8.45 0.87 -11.74
C ASP A 84 -7.79 -0.48 -11.43
N TYR A 85 -6.46 -0.55 -11.50
CA TYR A 85 -5.70 -1.74 -11.14
C TYR A 85 -5.56 -1.89 -9.63
N VAL A 86 -5.48 -0.78 -8.89
CA VAL A 86 -5.51 -0.80 -7.42
C VAL A 86 -6.83 -1.40 -6.96
N GLU A 87 -7.95 -0.94 -7.52
CA GLU A 87 -9.26 -1.48 -7.19
C GLU A 87 -9.37 -2.97 -7.57
N LYS A 88 -9.00 -3.36 -8.79
CA LYS A 88 -9.04 -4.78 -9.22
C LYS A 88 -8.22 -5.68 -8.30
N TYR A 89 -7.07 -5.21 -7.84
CA TYR A 89 -6.21 -5.96 -6.94
C TYR A 89 -6.80 -6.08 -5.53
N LEU A 90 -7.42 -5.01 -5.02
CA LEU A 90 -7.95 -4.97 -3.66
C LEU A 90 -9.37 -5.56 -3.54
N ALA A 91 -10.10 -5.71 -4.65
CA ALA A 91 -11.47 -6.26 -4.68
C ALA A 91 -11.65 -7.59 -3.92
N PRO A 92 -10.73 -8.57 -3.98
CA PRO A 92 -10.86 -9.81 -3.20
C PRO A 92 -10.82 -9.64 -1.67
N TYR A 93 -10.43 -8.46 -1.18
CA TYR A 93 -10.34 -8.14 0.25
C TYR A 93 -11.42 -7.17 0.72
N ALA A 94 -12.41 -6.85 -0.13
CA ALA A 94 -13.52 -5.98 0.23
C ALA A 94 -14.20 -6.44 1.54
N GLY A 95 -14.54 -5.49 2.42
CA GLY A 95 -15.10 -5.76 3.74
C GLY A 95 -14.12 -6.27 4.79
N ARG A 96 -12.84 -6.52 4.44
CA ARG A 96 -11.79 -7.02 5.36
C ARG A 96 -10.67 -6.01 5.63
N MET A 97 -10.82 -4.79 5.14
CA MET A 97 -9.82 -3.70 5.20
C MET A 97 -10.31 -2.50 6.04
N GLY A 98 -11.13 -2.77 7.07
CA GLY A 98 -11.74 -1.72 7.90
C GLY A 98 -10.74 -0.93 8.77
N ASP A 99 -9.57 -1.49 9.05
CA ASP A 99 -8.47 -0.82 9.75
C ASP A 99 -7.23 -0.70 8.86
N LEU A 100 -6.36 0.28 9.18
CA LEU A 100 -5.17 0.58 8.39
C LEU A 100 -4.21 -0.60 8.30
N ASP A 101 -4.03 -1.36 9.37
CA ASP A 101 -3.08 -2.47 9.38
C ASP A 101 -3.58 -3.60 8.48
N SER A 102 -4.87 -3.94 8.54
CA SER A 102 -5.50 -4.93 7.65
C SER A 102 -5.53 -4.47 6.20
N ALA A 103 -5.79 -3.19 5.94
CA ALA A 103 -5.69 -2.60 4.61
C ALA A 103 -4.26 -2.71 4.06
N TYR A 104 -3.25 -2.42 4.90
CA TYR A 104 -1.85 -2.55 4.48
C TYR A 104 -1.42 -4.01 4.27
N MET A 105 -1.93 -4.94 5.08
CA MET A 105 -1.68 -6.37 4.86
C MET A 105 -2.21 -6.85 3.51
N ALA A 106 -3.30 -6.28 2.99
CA ALA A 106 -3.79 -6.61 1.66
C ALA A 106 -2.77 -6.29 0.55
N VAL A 107 -1.82 -5.38 0.80
CA VAL A 107 -0.72 -5.02 -0.12
C VAL A 107 0.57 -5.78 0.21
N LEU A 108 1.00 -5.78 1.48
CA LEU A 108 2.29 -6.34 1.88
C LEU A 108 2.27 -7.88 2.04
N TYR A 109 1.25 -8.40 2.71
CA TYR A 109 1.20 -9.82 3.09
C TYR A 109 -0.26 -10.29 3.24
N PRO A 110 -0.97 -10.59 2.13
CA PRO A 110 -2.42 -10.76 2.14
C PRO A 110 -2.97 -11.86 3.07
N ARG A 111 -2.14 -12.86 3.40
CA ARG A 111 -2.47 -13.94 4.34
C ARG A 111 -2.66 -13.43 5.78
N ALA A 112 -2.17 -12.23 6.09
CA ALA A 112 -2.30 -11.58 7.39
C ALA A 112 -3.48 -10.59 7.47
N VAL A 113 -4.28 -10.45 6.41
CA VAL A 113 -5.52 -9.65 6.46
C VAL A 113 -6.47 -10.26 7.51
N GLY A 114 -6.81 -9.47 8.53
CA GLY A 114 -7.64 -9.90 9.67
C GLY A 114 -6.90 -10.64 10.78
N ARG A 115 -5.57 -10.79 10.72
CA ARG A 115 -4.77 -11.32 11.84
C ARG A 115 -4.55 -10.26 12.91
N GLU A 116 -4.28 -10.70 14.15
CA GLU A 116 -3.98 -9.81 15.26
C GLU A 116 -2.66 -9.03 15.05
N PRO A 117 -2.49 -7.86 15.69
CA PRO A 117 -1.29 -7.02 15.52
C PRO A 117 0.04 -7.74 15.82
N GLY A 118 0.06 -8.69 16.75
CA GLY A 118 1.24 -9.46 17.12
C GLY A 118 1.60 -10.59 16.14
N HIS A 119 0.79 -10.83 15.09
CA HIS A 119 1.04 -11.89 14.14
C HIS A 119 2.37 -11.68 13.40
N VAL A 120 3.25 -12.68 13.44
CA VAL A 120 4.58 -12.61 12.82
C VAL A 120 4.48 -12.87 11.32
N LEU A 121 4.87 -11.88 10.52
CA LEU A 121 4.90 -11.95 9.05
C LEU A 121 6.20 -12.59 8.56
N PHE A 122 7.33 -12.13 9.10
CA PHE A 122 8.67 -12.54 8.67
C PHE A 122 9.54 -12.89 9.87
N ARG A 123 10.40 -13.90 9.71
CA ARG A 123 11.35 -14.35 10.73
C ARG A 123 12.78 -14.30 10.20
N LYS A 124 13.72 -13.90 11.06
CA LYS A 124 15.16 -13.92 10.79
C LYS A 124 15.58 -15.28 10.26
N GLY A 125 16.40 -15.28 9.22
CA GLY A 125 16.80 -16.47 8.45
C GLY A 125 15.98 -16.71 7.18
N SER A 126 14.80 -16.10 7.03
CA SER A 126 14.05 -16.14 5.76
C SER A 126 14.50 -15.07 4.76
N VAL A 127 14.34 -15.35 3.47
CA VAL A 127 14.54 -14.35 2.39
C VAL A 127 13.59 -13.16 2.60
N ALA A 128 12.34 -13.42 2.98
CA ALA A 128 11.35 -12.38 3.22
C ALA A 128 11.78 -11.43 4.35
N TYR A 129 12.32 -11.95 5.46
CA TYR A 129 12.89 -11.10 6.50
C TYR A 129 14.11 -10.32 6.01
N LYS A 130 15.02 -10.94 5.23
CA LYS A 130 16.18 -10.21 4.67
C LYS A 130 15.76 -8.98 3.87
N LEU A 131 14.70 -9.10 3.06
CA LEU A 131 14.16 -8.00 2.25
C LEU A 131 13.39 -6.96 3.08
N ASN A 132 12.80 -7.38 4.20
CA ASN A 132 11.92 -6.54 5.03
C ASN A 132 12.51 -6.21 6.42
N ARG A 133 13.79 -6.47 6.66
CA ARG A 133 14.46 -6.29 7.96
C ARG A 133 14.37 -4.87 8.51
N GLY A 134 14.16 -3.88 7.66
CA GLY A 134 13.95 -2.49 8.08
C GLY A 134 12.62 -2.24 8.79
N LEU A 135 11.71 -3.23 8.80
CA LEU A 135 10.44 -3.20 9.52
C LEU A 135 10.55 -3.81 10.93
N ASP A 136 11.59 -4.57 11.24
CA ASP A 136 11.82 -5.11 12.59
C ASP A 136 12.28 -3.96 13.51
N ALA A 137 11.35 -3.41 14.30
CA ALA A 137 11.55 -2.15 14.99
C ALA A 137 12.28 -2.34 16.33
N ASN A 138 12.07 -3.49 16.98
CA ASN A 138 12.69 -3.82 18.27
C ASN A 138 13.96 -4.67 18.13
N GLY A 139 14.27 -5.18 16.93
CA GLY A 139 15.47 -5.97 16.66
C GLY A 139 15.39 -7.41 17.18
N ASP A 140 14.20 -7.93 17.46
CA ASP A 140 14.01 -9.27 18.05
C ASP A 140 14.10 -10.42 17.03
N GLY A 141 14.28 -10.10 15.75
CA GLY A 141 14.36 -11.07 14.67
C GLY A 141 13.00 -11.47 14.10
N ARG A 142 11.93 -10.75 14.42
CA ARG A 142 10.59 -10.94 13.88
C ARG A 142 10.06 -9.61 13.36
N VAL A 143 9.27 -9.68 12.30
CA VAL A 143 8.46 -8.54 11.84
C VAL A 143 7.02 -8.90 12.07
N THR A 144 6.35 -8.19 12.96
CA THR A 144 4.92 -8.34 13.24
C THR A 144 4.06 -7.50 12.32
N LYS A 145 2.74 -7.80 12.26
CA LYS A 145 1.75 -6.96 11.56
C LYS A 145 1.81 -5.51 12.06
N ALA A 146 1.89 -5.33 13.38
CA ALA A 146 1.97 -4.02 14.00
C ALA A 146 3.22 -3.25 13.54
N GLU A 147 4.38 -3.88 13.54
CA GLU A 147 5.63 -3.21 13.13
C GLU A 147 5.63 -2.87 11.64
N ALA A 148 5.17 -3.78 10.79
CA ALA A 148 5.08 -3.55 9.36
C ALA A 148 4.19 -2.33 9.04
N ALA A 149 3.07 -2.17 9.73
CA ALA A 149 2.15 -1.05 9.53
C ALA A 149 2.56 0.25 10.24
N ALA A 150 3.57 0.23 11.13
CA ALA A 150 3.92 1.39 11.96
C ALA A 150 4.31 2.62 11.13
N ARG A 151 5.08 2.44 10.05
CA ARG A 151 5.47 3.54 9.16
C ARG A 151 4.29 4.07 8.34
N VAL A 152 3.34 3.21 7.97
CA VAL A 152 2.12 3.62 7.28
C VAL A 152 1.22 4.45 8.22
N ARG A 153 1.10 4.04 9.50
CA ARG A 153 0.40 4.85 10.53
C ARG A 153 1.03 6.23 10.70
N ALA A 154 2.36 6.31 10.72
CA ALA A 154 3.06 7.59 10.77
C ALA A 154 2.76 8.47 9.55
N LEU A 155 2.69 7.88 8.35
CA LEU A 155 2.34 8.60 7.12
C LEU A 155 0.87 9.01 7.05
N LEU A 156 -0.05 8.26 7.65
CA LEU A 156 -1.43 8.68 7.82
C LEU A 156 -1.49 9.96 8.67
N ALA A 157 -0.86 9.94 9.85
CA ALA A 157 -0.78 11.12 10.71
C ALA A 157 -0.10 12.30 10.01
N GLU A 158 0.97 12.04 9.25
CA GLU A 158 1.69 13.05 8.46
C GLU A 158 0.78 13.70 7.41
N GLY A 159 0.04 12.88 6.65
CA GLY A 159 -0.82 13.31 5.55
C GLY A 159 -2.07 14.07 5.99
N LEU A 160 -2.46 13.96 7.26
CA LEU A 160 -3.58 14.69 7.86
C LEU A 160 -3.17 16.09 8.38
N ARG A 161 -1.88 16.44 8.36
CA ARG A 161 -1.42 17.75 8.82
C ARG A 161 -1.86 18.88 7.87
N PRO A 162 -1.99 20.12 8.38
CA PRO A 162 -2.23 21.30 7.53
C PRO A 162 -1.23 21.39 6.38
N GLY A 163 -1.73 21.73 5.19
CA GLY A 163 -0.92 21.81 3.96
C GLY A 163 -0.70 20.48 3.23
N LEU A 164 -1.02 19.34 3.86
CA LEU A 164 -1.01 18.02 3.21
C LEU A 164 -2.41 17.42 3.07
N ILE A 165 -3.31 17.76 3.99
CA ILE A 165 -4.73 17.41 3.89
C ILE A 165 -5.41 18.19 2.76
N GLY A 166 -6.32 17.55 2.02
CA GLY A 166 -7.12 18.20 0.96
C GLY A 166 -8.16 17.30 0.33
#